data_AF-A0A7U3CYU5-F1
#
_entry.id   AF-A0A7U3CYU5-F1
#
_cell.length_a   1.000
_cell.length_b   1.000
_cell.length_c   1.000
_cell.angle_alpha   90.00
_cell.angle_beta   90.00
_cell.angle_gamma   90.00
#
_symmetry.space_group_name_H-M   'P 1'
#
loop_
_entity.id
_entity.type
_entity.pdbx_description
1 polymer ?
#
loop_
_entity_poly.entity_id
_entity_poly.type
_entity_poly.pdbx_seq_one_letter_code
_entity_poly.pdbx_strand_id
1 'polypeptide(L)'
;MELKNPREDAVKIALLDLGIPAYYEYMRYPLSNGRAYYPDFMTSIFLNGRQVILEPHSTVNDTGYLKKLSEFINTYDFYLVLISNRSHRKLIEHGSDPEEFVDKYWFINNFYNDESFVKQNSEKVKKKLKNLLRRPEAEIIKE
;
A
#
# COMPACT_ATOMS: atom_id res chain seq x y z
N MET A 1 -6.19 17.57 3.42
CA MET A 1 -5.15 16.63 2.98
C MET A 1 -5.05 16.70 1.46
N GLU A 2 -4.00 17.36 0.99
CA GLU A 2 -3.61 17.42 -0.42
C GLU A 2 -2.75 16.18 -0.70
N LEU A 3 -3.10 15.42 -1.73
CA LEU A 3 -2.42 14.19 -2.10
C LEU A 3 -1.56 14.43 -3.33
N LYS A 4 -0.50 13.63 -3.48
CA LYS A 4 0.48 13.84 -4.56
C LYS A 4 -0.06 13.44 -5.92
N ASN A 5 -0.98 12.48 -5.97
CA ASN A 5 -1.43 11.93 -7.24
C ASN A 5 -2.81 11.23 -7.21
N PRO A 6 -3.47 11.06 -8.38
CA PRO A 6 -4.76 10.39 -8.51
C PRO A 6 -4.86 8.95 -7.97
N ARG A 7 -3.75 8.21 -7.87
CA ARG A 7 -3.78 6.85 -7.28
C ARG A 7 -3.94 6.90 -5.78
N GLU A 8 -3.20 7.79 -5.12
CA GLU A 8 -3.36 8.06 -3.71
C GLU A 8 -4.78 8.56 -3.41
N ASP A 9 -5.35 9.41 -4.26
CA ASP A 9 -6.75 9.85 -4.13
C ASP A 9 -7.73 8.68 -4.17
N ALA A 10 -7.49 7.71 -5.07
CA ALA A 10 -8.30 6.51 -5.15
C ALA A 10 -8.22 5.66 -3.86
N VAL A 11 -7.04 5.56 -3.24
CA VAL A 11 -6.85 4.86 -1.95
C VAL A 11 -7.54 5.61 -0.82
N LYS A 12 -7.37 6.93 -0.73
CA LYS A 12 -8.04 7.79 0.25
C LYS A 12 -9.56 7.67 0.17
N ILE A 13 -10.14 7.80 -1.02
CA ILE A 13 -11.60 7.66 -1.20
C ILE A 13 -12.05 6.27 -0.75
N ALA A 14 -11.29 5.23 -1.09
CA ALA A 14 -11.63 3.87 -0.66
C ALA A 14 -11.62 3.71 0.87
N LEU A 15 -10.65 4.30 1.56
CA LEU A 15 -10.56 4.28 3.02
C LEU A 15 -11.73 5.07 3.66
N LEU A 16 -12.01 6.27 3.16
CA LEU A 16 -13.10 7.13 3.65
C LEU A 16 -14.47 6.47 3.47
N ASP A 17 -14.75 5.92 2.29
CA ASP A 17 -16.03 5.25 1.98
C ASP A 17 -16.27 4.02 2.86
N LEU A 18 -15.19 3.37 3.33
CA LEU A 18 -15.27 2.22 4.22
C LEU A 18 -15.24 2.62 5.70
N GLY A 19 -15.11 3.91 6.02
CA GLY A 19 -14.97 4.39 7.38
C GLY A 19 -13.72 3.84 8.09
N ILE A 20 -12.62 3.68 7.35
CA ILE A 20 -11.33 3.21 7.88
C ILE A 20 -10.45 4.45 8.16
N PRO A 21 -10.18 4.77 9.43
CA PRO A 21 -9.20 5.79 9.78
C PRO A 21 -7.83 5.47 9.19
N ALA A 22 -7.16 6.49 8.67
CA ALA A 22 -5.80 6.38 8.18
C ALA A 22 -5.10 7.74 8.28
N TYR A 23 -3.79 7.69 8.51
CA TYR A 23 -2.91 8.84 8.44
C TYR A 23 -2.10 8.77 7.14
N TYR A 24 -2.02 9.90 6.43
CA TYR A 24 -1.25 10.01 5.19
C TYR A 24 0.08 10.68 5.46
N GLU A 25 1.18 10.05 5.03
CA GLU A 25 2.55 10.54 5.21
C GLU A 25 2.78 11.17 6.59
N TYR A 26 2.32 10.49 7.63
CA TYR A 26 2.22 11.08 8.96
C TYR A 26 3.58 11.31 9.60
N MET A 27 4.48 10.34 9.43
CA MET A 27 5.75 10.35 10.12
C MET A 27 6.85 9.68 9.30
N ARG A 28 8.07 10.18 9.55
CA ARG A 28 9.30 9.68 8.97
C ARG A 28 9.84 8.54 9.81
N TYR A 29 10.12 7.40 9.17
CA TYR A 29 10.74 6.24 9.79
C TYR A 29 12.22 6.15 9.43
N PRO A 30 13.15 6.34 10.39
CA PRO A 30 14.57 6.16 10.15
C PRO A 30 14.89 4.72 9.67
N LEU A 31 15.82 4.60 8.73
CA LEU A 31 16.37 3.33 8.24
C LEU A 31 17.90 3.37 8.35
N SER A 32 18.55 2.26 8.01
CA SER A 32 20.02 2.18 8.00
C SER A 32 20.67 3.24 7.09
N ASN A 33 21.90 3.60 7.44
CA ASN A 33 22.75 4.52 6.66
C ASN A 33 22.15 5.92 6.47
N GLY A 34 21.43 6.43 7.48
CA GLY A 34 20.83 7.77 7.47
C GLY A 34 19.66 7.93 6.49
N ARG A 35 19.21 6.84 5.86
CA ARG A 35 18.01 6.83 5.02
C ARG A 35 16.77 6.88 5.90
N ALA A 36 15.64 7.17 5.28
CA ALA A 36 14.34 7.08 5.94
C ALA A 36 13.24 6.74 4.94
N TYR A 37 12.14 6.24 5.45
CA TYR A 37 10.94 5.92 4.70
C TYR A 37 9.74 6.71 5.22
N TYR A 38 8.84 7.06 4.30
CA TYR A 38 7.58 7.74 4.56
C TYR A 38 6.51 6.85 3.94
N PRO A 39 5.72 6.12 4.75
CA PRO A 39 4.62 5.32 4.22
C PRO A 39 3.51 6.25 3.70
N ASP A 40 2.90 5.90 2.58
CA ASP A 40 1.81 6.70 2.01
C ASP A 40 0.60 6.70 2.94
N PHE A 41 0.03 5.52 3.25
CA PHE A 41 -1.15 5.40 4.14
C PHE A 41 -0.91 4.43 5.29
N MET A 42 -0.88 4.96 6.51
CA MET A 42 -0.93 4.20 7.74
C MET A 42 -2.38 4.02 8.18
N THR A 43 -2.94 2.82 8.03
CA THR A 43 -4.36 2.57 8.34
C THR A 43 -4.56 2.11 9.77
N SER A 44 -5.78 2.20 10.30
CA SER A 44 -6.12 1.56 11.57
C SER A 44 -6.53 0.09 11.44
N ILE A 45 -6.27 -0.52 10.27
CA ILE A 45 -6.42 -1.96 10.07
C ILE A 45 -5.19 -2.65 10.65
N PHE A 46 -5.42 -3.71 11.41
CA PHE A 46 -4.40 -4.66 11.84
C PHE A 46 -4.69 -6.02 11.24
N LEU A 47 -3.63 -6.72 10.83
CA LEU A 47 -3.71 -8.08 10.33
C LEU A 47 -2.63 -8.92 11.02
N ASN A 48 -3.05 -9.97 11.73
CA ASN A 48 -2.14 -10.76 12.58
C ASN A 48 -1.38 -9.87 13.60
N GLY A 49 -2.05 -8.86 14.17
CA GLY A 49 -1.45 -7.91 15.12
C GLY A 49 -0.51 -6.87 14.51
N ARG A 50 -0.29 -6.88 13.19
CA ARG A 50 0.57 -5.90 12.49
C ARG A 50 -0.28 -4.85 11.80
N GLN A 51 0.06 -3.56 11.99
CA GLN A 51 -0.67 -2.45 11.37
C GLN A 51 -0.47 -2.45 9.86
N VAL A 52 -1.55 -2.27 9.10
CA VAL A 52 -1.55 -2.33 7.65
C VAL A 52 -1.16 -0.98 7.05
N ILE A 53 -0.15 -1.00 6.19
CA ILE A 53 0.30 0.11 5.35
C ILE A 53 -0.15 -0.13 3.91
N LEU A 54 -0.73 0.90 3.26
CA LEU A 54 -1.05 0.85 1.84
C LEU A 54 -0.12 1.78 1.06
N GLU A 55 0.60 1.22 0.10
CA GLU A 55 1.58 1.94 -0.72
C GLU A 55 1.17 1.87 -2.21
N PRO A 56 0.39 2.85 -2.72
CA PRO A 56 0.08 2.95 -4.15
C PRO A 56 1.26 3.45 -4.98
N HIS A 57 1.81 2.59 -5.84
CA HIS A 57 2.96 2.94 -6.68
C HIS A 57 2.78 2.64 -8.17
N SER A 58 3.36 3.51 -9.01
CA SER A 58 3.19 3.46 -10.47
C SER A 58 3.87 2.26 -11.10
N THR A 59 5.10 1.99 -10.70
CA THR A 59 5.94 0.97 -11.31
C THR A 59 6.99 0.55 -10.32
N VAL A 60 6.95 -0.72 -9.94
CA VAL A 60 7.91 -1.31 -9.01
C VAL A 60 8.99 -1.98 -9.84
N ASN A 61 9.91 -1.19 -10.40
CA ASN A 61 10.95 -1.72 -11.30
C ASN A 61 12.33 -1.72 -10.66
N ASP A 62 12.42 -1.13 -9.46
CA ASP A 62 13.67 -0.93 -8.76
C ASP A 62 13.72 -1.85 -7.55
N THR A 63 14.59 -2.86 -7.61
CA THR A 63 14.88 -3.75 -6.48
C THR A 63 15.40 -2.97 -5.27
N GLY A 64 16.05 -1.81 -5.47
CA GLY A 64 16.48 -0.91 -4.39
C GLY A 64 15.31 -0.35 -3.58
N TYR A 65 14.24 0.06 -4.26
CA TYR A 65 13.00 0.48 -3.60
C TYR A 65 12.33 -0.67 -2.86
N LEU A 66 12.22 -1.85 -3.48
CA LEU A 66 11.67 -3.05 -2.82
C LEU A 66 12.47 -3.46 -1.56
N LYS A 67 13.80 -3.42 -1.63
CA LYS A 67 14.66 -3.65 -0.46
C LYS A 67 14.43 -2.63 0.64
N LYS A 68 14.18 -1.36 0.29
CA LYS A 68 13.83 -0.31 1.26
C LYS A 68 12.50 -0.60 1.95
N LEU A 69 11.48 -1.07 1.22
CA LEU A 69 10.20 -1.50 1.79
C LEU A 69 10.38 -2.69 2.74
N SER A 70 11.15 -3.69 2.32
CA SER A 70 11.45 -4.87 3.13
C SER A 70 12.18 -4.50 4.42
N GLU A 71 13.18 -3.61 4.36
CA GLU A 71 13.87 -3.10 5.55
C GLU A 71 12.91 -2.38 6.50
N PHE A 72 12.01 -1.55 5.97
CA PHE A 72 11.02 -0.82 6.74
C PHE A 72 10.08 -1.76 7.50
N ILE A 73 9.46 -2.72 6.82
CA ILE A 73 8.51 -3.64 7.48
C ILE A 73 9.18 -4.55 8.51
N ASN A 74 10.43 -4.97 8.26
CA ASN A 74 11.18 -5.80 9.19
C ASN A 74 11.65 -5.02 10.42
N THR A 75 11.88 -3.71 10.29
CA THR A 75 12.34 -2.85 11.40
C THR A 75 11.19 -2.45 12.33
N TYR A 76 10.01 -2.17 11.76
CA TYR A 76 8.88 -1.58 12.49
C TYR A 76 7.66 -2.50 12.64
N ASP A 77 7.74 -3.72 12.14
CA ASP A 77 6.69 -4.75 12.23
C ASP A 77 5.33 -4.36 11.62
N PHE A 78 5.37 -3.70 10.46
CA PHE A 78 4.17 -3.32 9.70
C PHE A 78 3.78 -4.36 8.66
N TYR A 79 2.48 -4.57 8.42
CA TYR A 79 1.98 -5.36 7.30
C TYR A 79 1.84 -4.48 6.04
N LEU A 80 2.72 -4.63 5.05
CA LEU A 80 2.72 -3.73 3.89
C LEU A 80 2.01 -4.33 2.68
N VAL A 81 1.07 -3.55 2.14
CA VAL A 81 0.38 -3.83 0.88
C VAL A 81 0.87 -2.88 -0.19
N LEU A 82 1.63 -3.40 -1.16
CA LEU A 82 2.08 -2.66 -2.33
C LEU A 82 1.03 -2.75 -3.45
N ILE A 83 0.53 -1.61 -3.91
CA ILE A 83 -0.56 -1.53 -4.90
C ILE A 83 0.01 -0.97 -6.21
N SER A 84 -0.12 -1.69 -7.33
CA SER A 84 0.43 -1.21 -8.61
C SER A 84 -0.35 -1.72 -9.83
N ASN A 85 -0.15 -1.05 -10.98
CA ASN A 85 -0.71 -1.43 -12.27
C ASN A 85 0.19 -2.37 -13.08
N ARG A 86 1.31 -2.85 -12.52
CA ARG A 86 2.17 -3.82 -13.20
C ARG A 86 1.75 -5.23 -12.82
N SER A 87 1.59 -6.13 -13.78
CA SER A 87 1.24 -7.51 -13.42
C SER A 87 2.43 -8.19 -12.71
N HIS A 88 2.13 -9.07 -11.76
CA HIS A 88 3.14 -9.86 -11.04
C HIS A 88 4.06 -10.61 -12.00
N ARG A 89 3.49 -11.22 -13.05
CA ARG A 89 4.25 -11.90 -14.12
C ARG A 89 5.31 -10.99 -14.75
N LYS A 90 4.95 -9.74 -15.08
CA LYS A 90 5.91 -8.79 -15.65
C LYS A 90 7.00 -8.43 -14.65
N LEU A 91 6.70 -8.33 -13.35
CA LEU A 91 7.72 -8.04 -12.35
C LEU A 91 8.74 -9.18 -12.25
N ILE A 92 8.26 -10.43 -12.20
CA ILE A 92 9.11 -11.64 -12.19
C ILE A 92 9.94 -11.75 -13.48
N GLU A 93 9.34 -11.51 -14.65
CA GLU A 93 10.06 -11.48 -15.94
C GLU A 93 11.23 -10.48 -15.96
N HIS A 94 11.15 -9.42 -15.15
CA HIS A 94 12.21 -8.42 -14.97
C HIS A 94 13.07 -8.65 -13.71
N GLY A 95 12.99 -9.84 -13.11
CA GLY A 95 13.86 -10.26 -12.02
C GLY A 95 13.52 -9.68 -10.65
N SER A 96 12.27 -9.28 -10.41
CA SER A 96 11.83 -8.82 -9.09
C SER A 96 10.46 -9.40 -8.74
N ASP A 97 10.40 -10.32 -7.79
CA ASP A 97 9.13 -10.75 -7.21
C ASP A 97 8.79 -9.82 -6.02
N PRO A 98 7.76 -8.95 -6.11
CA PRO A 98 7.42 -8.04 -5.02
C PRO A 98 7.05 -8.78 -3.73
N GLU A 99 6.43 -9.97 -3.81
CA GLU A 99 6.02 -10.71 -2.60
C GLU A 99 7.20 -11.34 -1.84
N GLU A 100 8.43 -11.29 -2.39
CA GLU A 100 9.66 -11.58 -1.62
C GLU A 100 10.06 -10.41 -0.69
N PHE A 101 9.54 -9.20 -0.92
CA PHE A 101 9.93 -7.99 -0.20
C PHE A 101 8.82 -7.37 0.65
N VAL A 102 7.56 -7.68 0.34
CA VAL A 102 6.39 -7.12 1.02
C VAL A 102 5.39 -8.21 1.38
N ASP A 103 4.54 -7.97 2.37
CA ASP A 103 3.55 -8.96 2.82
C ASP A 103 2.45 -9.24 1.79
N LYS A 104 2.09 -8.22 0.98
CA LYS A 104 1.09 -8.39 -0.06
C LYS A 104 1.30 -7.50 -1.27
N TYR A 105 1.13 -8.10 -2.45
CA TYR A 105 1.06 -7.36 -3.70
C TYR A 105 -0.37 -7.31 -4.27
N TRP A 106 -0.88 -6.11 -4.51
CA TRP A 106 -2.16 -5.88 -5.18
C TRP A 106 -1.94 -5.32 -6.59
N PHE A 107 -2.02 -6.22 -7.57
CA PHE A 107 -2.19 -5.80 -8.96
C PHE A 107 -3.61 -5.26 -9.19
N ILE A 108 -3.70 -4.02 -9.65
CA ILE A 108 -4.92 -3.36 -10.10
C ILE A 108 -4.73 -2.95 -11.56
N ASN A 109 -5.42 -3.65 -12.47
CA ASN A 109 -5.33 -3.31 -13.89
C ASN A 109 -5.88 -1.90 -14.15
N ASN A 110 -5.21 -1.15 -15.03
CA ASN A 110 -5.51 0.25 -15.36
C ASN A 110 -5.53 1.17 -14.12
N PHE A 111 -4.70 0.89 -13.12
CA PHE A 111 -4.46 1.81 -12.00
C PHE A 111 -3.57 2.97 -12.47
N TYR A 112 -4.13 3.80 -13.35
CA TYR A 112 -3.47 4.94 -13.97
C TYR A 112 -3.43 6.16 -13.05
N ASN A 113 -2.46 7.02 -13.32
CA ASN A 113 -2.28 8.27 -12.61
C ASN A 113 -3.08 9.40 -13.26
N ASP A 114 -4.38 9.22 -13.37
CA ASP A 114 -5.27 10.07 -14.13
C ASP A 114 -6.57 10.28 -13.35
N GLU A 115 -6.99 11.53 -13.22
CA GLU A 115 -8.19 11.94 -12.47
C GLU A 115 -9.45 11.23 -12.98
N SER A 116 -9.57 10.99 -14.29
CA SER A 116 -10.72 10.31 -14.89
C SER A 116 -10.89 8.86 -14.41
N PHE A 117 -9.81 8.24 -13.90
CA PHE A 117 -9.82 6.88 -13.38
C PHE A 117 -9.98 6.78 -11.87
N VAL A 118 -9.95 7.90 -11.12
CA VAL A 118 -9.97 7.90 -9.64
C VAL A 118 -11.15 7.10 -9.10
N LYS A 119 -12.37 7.36 -9.58
CA LYS A 119 -13.58 6.64 -9.13
C LYS A 119 -13.50 5.14 -9.44
N GLN A 120 -13.04 4.77 -10.63
CA GLN A 120 -12.93 3.35 -10.99
C GLN A 120 -11.87 2.65 -10.13
N ASN A 121 -10.74 3.33 -9.88
CA ASN A 121 -9.65 2.82 -9.08
C ASN A 121 -10.03 2.69 -7.61
N SER A 122 -10.78 3.65 -7.05
CA SER A 122 -11.24 3.57 -5.66
C SER A 122 -12.18 2.38 -5.46
N GLU A 123 -13.09 2.07 -6.39
CA GLU A 123 -13.91 0.86 -6.33
C GLU A 123 -13.08 -0.43 -6.31
N LYS A 124 -12.01 -0.49 -7.12
CA LYS A 124 -11.10 -1.65 -7.14
C LYS A 124 -10.34 -1.78 -5.81
N VAL A 125 -9.84 -0.67 -5.26
CA VAL A 125 -9.18 -0.66 -3.94
C VAL A 125 -10.16 -1.05 -2.84
N LYS A 126 -11.39 -0.52 -2.83
CA LYS A 126 -12.46 -0.91 -1.89
C LYS A 126 -12.74 -2.40 -1.90
N LYS A 127 -12.81 -3.01 -3.09
CA LYS A 127 -13.02 -4.46 -3.21
C LYS A 127 -11.87 -5.25 -2.57
N LYS A 128 -10.62 -4.81 -2.77
CA LYS A 128 -9.43 -5.44 -2.16
C LYS A 128 -9.42 -5.27 -0.64
N LEU A 129 -9.72 -4.08 -0.12
CA LEU A 129 -9.84 -3.80 1.31
C LEU A 129 -10.95 -4.64 1.96
N LYS A 130 -12.14 -4.69 1.37
CA LYS A 130 -13.24 -5.55 1.87
C LYS A 130 -12.84 -7.02 1.94
N ASN A 131 -12.04 -7.51 0.98
CA ASN A 131 -11.53 -8.88 1.03
C ASN A 131 -10.48 -9.08 2.13
N LEU A 132 -9.59 -8.10 2.35
CA LEU A 132 -8.64 -8.11 3.45
C LEU A 132 -9.35 -8.18 4.80
N LEU A 133 -10.37 -7.35 4.99
CA LEU A 133 -11.17 -7.25 6.22
C LEU A 133 -12.09 -8.45 6.48
N ARG A 134 -12.26 -9.35 5.50
CA ARG A 134 -13.00 -10.62 5.71
C ARG A 134 -12.12 -11.71 6.30
N ARG A 135 -10.81 -11.48 6.40
CA ARG A 135 -9.90 -12.43 7.04
C ARG A 135 -10.18 -12.45 8.54
N PRO A 136 -10.18 -13.63 9.18
CA PRO A 136 -10.50 -13.75 10.60
C PRO A 136 -9.47 -13.04 11.50
N GLU A 137 -8.26 -12.80 10.99
CA GLU A 137 -7.20 -12.11 11.71
C GLU A 137 -7.16 -10.60 11.45
N ALA A 138 -8.11 -10.07 10.68
CA ALA A 138 -8.21 -8.65 10.37
C ALA A 138 -9.13 -7.94 11.36
N GLU A 139 -8.64 -6.83 11.92
CA GLU A 139 -9.38 -5.97 12.82
C GLU A 139 -9.18 -4.50 12.47
N ILE A 140 -10.16 -3.65 12.82
CA ILE A 140 -10.05 -2.20 12.70
C ILE A 140 -10.07 -1.64 14.12
N ILE A 141 -8.99 -0.99 14.52
CA ILE A 141 -8.93 -0.26 15.78
C ILE A 141 -9.51 1.13 15.53
N LYS A 142 -10.51 1.51 16.32
CA LYS A 142 -11.09 2.86 16.31
C LYS A 142 -10.63 3.54 17.58
N GLU A 143 -9.79 4.56 17.44
CA GLU A 143 -9.42 5.47 18.53
C GLU A 143 -10.60 6.40 18.88
#